data_AF-A0A316C531-F1
#
_entry.id   AF-A0A316C531-F1
#
_cell.length_a   1.000
_cell.length_b   1.000
_cell.length_c   1.000
_cell.angle_alpha   90.00
_cell.angle_beta   90.00
_cell.angle_gamma   90.00
#
_symmetry.space_group_name_H-M   'P 1'
#
loop_
_entity.id
_entity.type
_entity.pdbx_description
1 polymer ?
#
loop_
_entity_poly.entity_id
_entity_poly.type
_entity_poly.pdbx_seq_one_letter_code
_entity_poly.pdbx_strand_id
1 'polypeptide(L)' 'MPSPTRFSRPRFALLVLLGVYPLITALLYIVFPLTSGWTIWQRTLVIVPIMVTSMIWGLIPVLHKLFPGFINPKVRL' A
#
# COMPACT_ATOMS: atom_id res chain seq x y z
N MET A 1 17.96 -23.91 20.37
CA MET A 1 17.76 -22.46 20.64
C MET A 1 16.98 -21.88 19.46
N PRO A 2 15.79 -21.30 19.65
CA PRO A 2 15.01 -20.79 18.52
C PRO A 2 15.70 -19.54 17.96
N SER A 3 16.25 -19.63 16.76
CA SER A 3 16.78 -18.47 16.04
C SER A 3 15.64 -17.49 15.78
N PRO A 4 15.78 -16.20 16.13
CA PRO A 4 14.70 -15.25 15.95
C PRO A 4 14.47 -15.11 14.45
N THR A 5 13.32 -15.58 13.97
CA THR A 5 12.81 -15.23 12.66
C THR A 5 12.71 -13.71 12.65
N ARG A 6 13.71 -13.03 12.09
CA ARG A 6 13.76 -11.56 12.02
C ARG A 6 12.65 -11.13 11.08
N PHE A 7 11.45 -11.05 11.64
CA PHE A 7 10.25 -10.59 10.97
C PHE A 7 10.65 -9.29 10.31
N SER A 8 10.66 -9.30 8.98
CA SER A 8 11.17 -8.20 8.17
C SER A 8 10.14 -7.05 8.14
N ARG A 9 9.59 -6.69 9.31
CA ARG A 9 8.69 -5.57 9.57
C ARG A 9 9.15 -4.30 8.84
N PRO A 10 10.44 -3.91 8.88
CA PRO A 10 10.88 -2.72 8.13
C PRO A 10 10.86 -2.92 6.61
N ARG A 11 11.15 -4.12 6.08
CA ARG A 11 11.11 -4.37 4.62
C ARG A 11 9.67 -4.35 4.10
N PHE A 12 8.75 -4.95 4.85
CA PHE A 12 7.33 -4.89 4.51
C PHE A 12 6.80 -3.46 4.57
N ALA A 13 7.15 -2.70 5.62
CA ALA A 13 6.78 -1.29 5.73
C ALA A 13 7.32 -0.44 4.57
N LEU A 14 8.58 -0.66 4.15
CA LEU A 14 9.16 0.04 3.00
C LEU A 14 8.48 -0.30 1.68
N LEU A 15 8.10 -1.57 1.47
CA LEU A 15 7.36 -1.99 0.29
C LEU A 15 5.95 -1.38 0.24
N VAL A 16 5.27 -1.37 1.40
CA VAL A 16 3.98 -0.69 1.56
C VAL A 16 4.15 0.81 1.27
N LEU A 17 5.14 1.47 1.87
CA LEU A 17 5.43 2.88 1.65
C LEU A 17 5.67 3.19 0.16
N LEU A 18 6.48 2.36 -0.51
CA LEU A 18 6.78 2.51 -1.93
C LEU A 18 5.55 2.33 -2.83
N GLY A 19 4.57 1.52 -2.45
CA GLY A 19 3.34 1.40 -3.22
C GLY A 19 2.28 2.44 -2.86
N VAL A 20 2.20 2.85 -1.59
CA VAL A 20 1.24 3.86 -1.12
C VAL A 20 1.62 5.25 -1.63
N TYR A 21 2.90 5.62 -1.57
CA TYR A 21 3.33 6.96 -1.98
C TYR A 21 2.91 7.35 -3.41
N PRO A 22 3.19 6.55 -4.47
CA PRO A 22 2.72 6.86 -5.82
C PRO A 22 1.21 6.76 -5.94
N LEU A 23 0.55 5.85 -5.21
CA LEU A 23 -0.91 5.73 -5.21
C LEU A 23 -1.57 7.03 -4.70
N ILE A 24 -1.14 7.52 -3.54
CA ILE A 24 -1.64 8.77 -2.95
C ILE A 24 -1.36 9.94 -3.89
N THR A 25 -0.15 10.01 -4.43
CA THR A 25 0.24 11.09 -5.35
C THR A 25 -0.64 11.09 -6.59
N ALA A 26 -0.83 9.95 -7.24
CA ALA A 26 -1.71 9.83 -8.41
C ALA A 26 -3.16 10.21 -8.07
N LEU A 27 -3.68 9.75 -6.93
CA LEU A 27 -5.02 10.09 -6.49
C LEU A 27 -5.18 11.59 -6.29
N LEU A 28 -4.20 12.24 -5.66
CA LEU A 28 -4.21 13.67 -5.45
C LEU A 28 -4.23 14.41 -6.78
N TYR A 29 -3.36 14.06 -7.73
CA TYR A 29 -3.31 14.70 -9.04
C TYR A 29 -4.60 14.53 -9.85
N ILE A 30 -5.34 13.45 -9.65
CA ILE A 30 -6.64 13.22 -10.29
C ILE A 30 -7.76 13.96 -9.56
N VAL A 31 -7.81 13.88 -8.23
CA VAL A 31 -8.92 14.42 -7.44
C VAL A 31 -8.84 15.94 -7.30
N PHE A 32 -7.64 16.53 -7.21
CA PHE A 32 -7.47 17.98 -7.08
C PHE A 32 -8.17 18.78 -8.19
N PRO A 33 -7.96 18.49 -9.49
CA PRO A 33 -8.64 19.21 -10.56
C PRO A 33 -10.15 18.93 -10.57
N LEU A 34 -10.58 17.70 -10.25
CA LEU A 34 -12.00 17.32 -10.22
C LEU A 34 -12.79 17.97 -9.07
N THR A 35 -12.11 18.29 -7.97
CA THR A 35 -12.70 18.91 -6.77
C THR A 35 -12.36 20.40 -6.65
N SER A 36 -12.14 21.06 -7.78
CA SER A 36 -12.03 22.52 -7.88
C SER A 36 -13.21 23.19 -7.17
N GLY A 37 -12.93 24.08 -6.21
CA GLY A 37 -13.96 24.76 -5.40
C GLY A 37 -14.46 24.01 -4.15
N TRP A 38 -14.08 22.74 -3.96
CA TRP A 38 -14.42 21.99 -2.75
C TRP A 38 -13.54 22.40 -1.57
N THR A 39 -14.11 22.35 -0.36
CA THR A 39 -13.33 22.53 0.87
C THR A 39 -12.42 21.32 1.09
N ILE A 40 -11.36 21.51 1.87
CA ILE A 40 -10.38 20.45 2.17
C ILE A 40 -11.08 19.18 2.69
N TRP A 41 -12.03 19.30 3.62
CA TRP A 41 -12.68 18.14 4.23
C TRP A 41 -13.50 17.30 3.24
N GLN A 42 -14.16 17.93 2.25
CA GLN A 42 -14.92 17.22 1.22
C GLN A 42 -13.98 16.41 0.33
N ARG A 43 -12.81 16.97 -0.01
CA ARG A 43 -11.78 16.26 -0.77
C ARG A 43 -11.26 15.06 0.01
N THR A 44 -10.95 15.22 1.31
CA THR A 44 -10.50 14.11 2.15
C THR A 44 -11.55 13.02 2.28
N LEU A 45 -12.83 13.39 2.35
CA LEU A 45 -13.95 12.45 2.41
C LEU A 45 -14.01 11.54 1.18
N VAL A 46 -13.59 12.02 0.01
CA VAL A 46 -13.51 11.21 -1.23
C VAL A 46 -12.18 10.46 -1.33
N ILE A 47 -11.07 11.13 -1.05
CA ILE A 47 -9.72 10.55 -1.22
C ILE A 47 -9.51 9.36 -0.29
N VAL A 48 -9.89 9.47 0.99
CA VAL A 48 -9.64 8.45 2.01
C VAL A 48 -10.29 7.10 1.66
N PRO A 49 -11.60 7.01 1.38
CA PRO A 49 -12.22 5.73 1.07
C PRO A 49 -11.62 5.09 -0.19
N ILE A 50 -11.37 5.88 -1.24
CA ILE A 50 -10.75 5.36 -2.47
C ILE A 50 -9.34 4.82 -2.17
N MET A 51 -8.55 5.54 -1.38
CA MET A 51 -7.21 5.13 -0.97
C MET A 51 -7.26 3.81 -0.17
N VAL A 52 -8.14 3.71 0.83
CA VAL A 52 -8.27 2.51 1.68
C VAL A 52 -8.72 1.31 0.86
N THR A 53 -9.75 1.45 0.03
CA THR A 53 -10.21 0.36 -0.85
C THR A 53 -9.10 -0.08 -1.82
N SER A 54 -8.37 0.87 -2.41
CA SER A 54 -7.25 0.58 -3.30
C SER A 54 -6.09 -0.10 -2.58
N MET A 55 -5.84 0.21 -1.30
CA MET A 55 -4.82 -0.46 -0.51
C MET A 55 -5.22 -1.91 -0.18
N ILE A 56 -6.48 -2.14 0.22
CA ILE A 56 -6.97 -3.48 0.59
C ILE A 56 -7.02 -4.39 -0.65
N TRP A 57 -7.54 -3.89 -1.77
CA TRP A 57 -7.75 -4.67 -2.99
C TRP A 57 -6.62 -4.60 -4.01
N GLY A 58 -5.72 -3.61 -3.90
CA GLY A 58 -4.60 -3.43 -4.82
C GLY A 58 -3.27 -3.71 -4.13
N LEU A 59 -2.92 -2.92 -3.11
CA LEU A 59 -1.59 -2.97 -2.51
C LEU A 59 -1.29 -4.32 -1.84
N ILE A 60 -2.19 -4.82 -0.98
CA ILE A 60 -2.01 -6.10 -0.29
C ILE A 60 -1.84 -7.26 -1.28
N PRO A 61 -2.71 -7.44 -2.30
CA PRO A 61 -2.54 -8.52 -3.26
C PRO A 61 -1.34 -8.30 -4.19
N VAL A 62 -0.99 -7.07 -4.57
CA VAL A 62 0.20 -6.78 -5.38
C VAL A 62 1.47 -7.12 -4.61
N LEU A 63 1.54 -6.81 -3.31
CA LEU A 63 2.66 -7.19 -2.44
C LEU A 63 2.76 -8.70 -2.26
N HIS A 64 1.63 -9.38 -2.06
CA HIS A 64 1.60 -10.86 -2.04
C HIS A 64 2.00 -11.47 -3.40
N LYS A 65 1.64 -10.84 -4.52
CA LYS A 65 1.90 -11.33 -5.88
C LYS A 65 3.33 -11.04 -6.36
N LEU A 66 3.95 -9.94 -5.91
CA LEU A 66 5.34 -9.58 -6.23
C LEU A 66 6.36 -10.32 -5.35
N PHE A 67 5.98 -10.77 -4.15
CA PHE A 67 6.87 -11.49 -3.22
C PHE A 67 6.40 -12.91 -2.81
N PRO A 68 6.00 -13.80 -3.74
CA PRO A 68 5.65 -15.17 -3.39
C PRO A 68 6.87 -15.95 -2.84
N GLY A 69 8.09 -15.59 -3.25
CA GLY A 69 9.35 -16.25 -2.84
C GLY A 69 9.95 -15.77 -1.51
N PHE A 70 9.50 -14.64 -0.94
CA PHE A 70 10.01 -14.13 0.35
C PHE A 70 9.14 -14.56 1.53
N ILE A 71 7.88 -14.90 1.30
CA ILE A 71 6.92 -15.36 2.33
C ILE A 71 7.00 -16.88 2.53
N ASN A 72 7.37 -17.64 1.49
CA ASN A 72 7.58 -19.08 1.61
C ASN A 72 8.91 -19.46 0.94
N PRO A 73 10.06 -19.41 1.66
CA PRO A 73 11.21 -20.15 1.19
C PRO A 73 10.75 -21.61 1.18
N LYS A 74 10.62 -22.19 -0.01
CA LYS A 74 10.42 -23.64 -0.12
C LYS A 74 11.61 -24.27 0.60
N VAL A 75 11.40 -24.74 1.82
CA VAL A 75 12.34 -25.64 2.49
C VAL A 75 12.39 -26.85 1.58
N ARG A 76 13.45 -26.90 0.78
CA ARG A 76 13.77 -28.03 -0.08
C ARG A 76 14.26 -29.13 0.87
N LEU A 77 13.36 -30.05 1.19
CA LEU A 77 13.71 -31.36 1.76
C LEU A 77 14.66 -32.09 0.82
#